data_AF-A0A7L4KG63-F1
#
_entry.id   AF-A0A7L4KG63-F1
#
_cell.length_a   1.000
_cell.length_b   1.000
_cell.length_c   1.000
_cell.angle_alpha   90.00
_cell.angle_beta   90.00
_cell.angle_gamma   90.00
#
_symmetry.space_group_name_H-M   'P 1'
#
loop_
_entity.id
_entity.type
_entity.pdbx_description
1 polymer ?
#
loop_
_entity_poly.entity_id
_entity_poly.type
_entity_poly.pdbx_seq_one_letter_code
_entity_poly.pdbx_strand_id
1 'polypeptide(L)'
;PKAAESEEETPETPQKNSNKKGKGKKSKKTKERPPSPVIEVDNLEEFVLRPAPQGVTIKCRVTRDKKGMDRGLYPTYYLHLDNDKKVFLLAGRKRKKSKTSNYLISIDPTDLSRGGENFIGKLRSNLMGTKFTVFDNGMNPDRANADWSNVRQELSAVVYETNVLGFKGPRKMTVIIPGMNSDNERVPIRPRN
;
A
#
# COMPACT_ATOMS: atom_id res chain seq x y z
N PRO A 1 31.65 33.90 49.02
CA PRO A 1 32.37 35.18 48.86
C PRO A 1 33.39 35.11 47.73
N LYS A 2 33.36 36.13 46.85
CA LYS A 2 34.28 36.42 45.73
C LYS A 2 34.25 35.43 44.55
N ALA A 3 34.34 35.86 43.31
CA ALA A 3 34.17 37.15 42.65
C ALA A 3 34.06 36.81 41.15
N ALA A 4 33.31 37.61 40.41
CA ALA A 4 33.32 37.58 38.96
C ALA A 4 34.65 38.15 38.45
N GLU A 5 35.26 37.50 37.46
CA GLU A 5 36.24 38.11 36.55
C GLU A 5 35.88 37.67 35.12
N SER A 6 35.75 38.69 34.29
CA SER A 6 35.47 38.68 32.86
C SER A 6 36.78 38.68 32.09
N GLU A 7 36.91 37.81 31.08
CA GLU A 7 37.91 37.97 30.02
C GLU A 7 37.22 37.87 28.65
N GLU A 8 37.63 38.76 27.76
CA GLU A 8 37.15 39.00 26.39
C GLU A 8 38.09 38.31 25.37
N GLU A 9 37.69 38.30 24.09
CA GLU A 9 38.38 37.80 22.87
C GLU A 9 38.26 36.28 22.57
N THR A 10 37.95 35.79 21.37
CA THR A 10 37.93 36.30 19.98
C THR A 10 36.89 35.51 19.13
N PRO A 11 36.41 36.03 17.98
CA PRO A 11 35.46 35.33 17.12
C PRO A 11 36.17 34.50 16.03
N GLU A 12 36.10 33.16 16.08
CA GLU A 12 36.56 32.32 14.98
C GLU A 12 35.47 32.08 13.91
N THR A 13 35.84 32.43 12.69
CA THR A 13 35.05 32.39 11.46
C THR A 13 34.60 30.98 11.02
N PRO A 14 33.37 30.81 10.48
CA PRO A 14 32.95 29.55 9.87
C PRO A 14 33.65 29.33 8.51
N GLN A 15 34.32 28.18 8.37
CA GLN A 15 34.97 27.74 7.15
C GLN A 15 33.97 27.63 5.97
N LYS A 16 34.23 28.44 4.93
CA LYS A 16 33.60 28.34 3.60
C LYS A 16 33.98 27.01 2.95
N ASN A 17 33.01 26.13 2.75
CA ASN A 17 33.14 25.01 1.82
C ASN A 17 32.52 25.41 0.47
N SER A 18 33.38 25.76 -0.48
CA SER A 18 33.02 26.14 -1.85
C SER A 18 32.63 24.91 -2.66
N ASN A 19 31.35 24.77 -2.99
CA ASN A 19 30.90 23.89 -4.07
C ASN A 19 29.94 24.65 -4.99
N LYS A 20 30.51 25.50 -5.85
CA LYS A 20 29.82 26.03 -7.05
C LYS A 20 29.63 24.88 -8.04
N LYS A 21 28.47 24.23 -8.01
CA LYS A 21 28.08 23.27 -9.05
C LYS A 21 27.41 24.04 -10.20
N GLY A 22 28.10 24.09 -11.33
CA GLY A 22 27.66 24.76 -12.55
C GLY A 22 26.28 24.29 -13.02
N LYS A 23 25.45 25.26 -13.45
CA LYS A 23 24.17 25.01 -14.14
C LYS A 23 24.44 24.46 -15.54
N GLY A 24 24.64 23.15 -15.64
CA GLY A 24 24.48 22.44 -16.91
C GLY A 24 22.99 22.19 -17.17
N LYS A 25 22.39 22.91 -18.12
CA LYS A 25 21.07 22.56 -18.69
C LYS A 25 21.20 21.21 -19.42
N LYS A 26 21.03 20.10 -18.70
CA LYS A 26 20.71 18.82 -19.34
C LYS A 26 19.22 18.86 -19.70
N SER A 27 18.95 19.10 -20.98
CA SER A 27 17.66 18.81 -21.60
C SER A 27 17.30 17.36 -21.30
N LYS A 28 16.38 17.17 -20.36
CA LYS A 28 15.85 15.86 -19.99
C LYS A 28 15.04 15.40 -21.21
N LYS A 29 15.62 14.59 -22.10
CA LYS A 29 14.87 13.88 -23.13
C LYS A 29 13.79 13.08 -22.42
N THR A 30 12.55 13.56 -22.45
CA THR A 30 11.38 12.80 -22.06
C THR A 30 11.29 11.65 -23.05
N LYS A 31 11.78 10.46 -22.68
CA LYS A 31 11.43 9.25 -23.43
C LYS A 31 9.92 9.14 -23.33
N GLU A 32 9.21 9.34 -24.44
CA GLU A 32 7.79 9.09 -24.50
C GLU A 32 7.54 7.65 -24.06
N ARG A 33 6.66 7.52 -23.07
CA ARG A 33 6.33 6.24 -22.46
C ARG A 33 5.49 5.46 -23.47
N PRO A 34 5.78 4.17 -23.73
CA PRO A 34 4.96 3.39 -24.63
C PRO A 34 3.51 3.38 -24.12
N PRO A 35 2.52 3.57 -25.02
CA PRO A 35 1.13 3.63 -24.66
C PRO A 35 0.73 2.37 -23.89
N SER A 36 -0.02 2.53 -22.80
CA SER A 36 -0.63 1.40 -22.12
C SER A 36 -1.68 0.78 -23.06
N PRO A 37 -1.89 -0.54 -23.05
CA PRO A 37 -3.03 -1.14 -23.74
C PRO A 37 -4.33 -0.50 -23.24
N VAL A 38 -5.33 -0.39 -24.12
CA VAL A 38 -6.67 0.05 -23.72
C VAL A 38 -7.26 -1.05 -22.85
N ILE A 39 -7.51 -0.72 -21.59
CA ILE A 39 -8.14 -1.62 -20.61
C ILE A 39 -9.54 -1.06 -20.35
N GLU A 40 -10.55 -1.84 -20.69
CA GLU A 40 -11.95 -1.56 -20.41
C GLU A 40 -12.35 -2.25 -19.10
N VAL A 41 -13.18 -1.56 -18.31
CA VAL A 41 -13.63 -2.02 -16.99
C VAL A 41 -15.15 -1.97 -17.02
N ASP A 42 -15.76 -3.11 -17.29
CA ASP A 42 -17.23 -3.23 -17.36
C ASP A 42 -17.79 -3.50 -15.96
N ASN A 43 -17.37 -4.60 -15.34
CA ASN A 43 -17.69 -4.93 -13.96
C ASN A 43 -16.45 -4.69 -13.08
N LEU A 44 -16.55 -3.70 -12.19
CA LEU A 44 -15.45 -3.30 -11.33
C LEU A 44 -15.08 -4.38 -10.30
N GLU A 45 -16.07 -5.04 -9.68
CA GLU A 45 -15.85 -6.08 -8.69
C GLU A 45 -15.10 -7.28 -9.28
N GLU A 46 -15.53 -7.72 -10.46
CA GLU A 46 -14.88 -8.81 -11.17
C GLU A 46 -13.46 -8.41 -11.63
N PHE A 47 -13.32 -7.20 -12.19
CA PHE A 47 -12.03 -6.72 -12.71
C PHE A 47 -10.94 -6.69 -11.64
N VAL A 48 -11.24 -6.24 -10.42
CA VAL A 48 -10.23 -6.10 -9.35
C VAL A 48 -9.81 -7.44 -8.73
N LEU A 49 -10.59 -8.51 -8.95
CA LEU A 49 -10.29 -9.86 -8.49
C LEU A 49 -9.68 -10.74 -9.59
N ARG A 50 -9.92 -10.39 -10.87
CA ARG A 50 -9.43 -11.12 -12.04
C ARG A 50 -7.89 -11.02 -12.14
N PRO A 51 -7.18 -12.14 -12.36
CA PRO A 51 -5.76 -12.11 -12.70
C PRO A 51 -5.50 -11.28 -13.96
N ALA A 52 -4.36 -10.59 -14.02
CA ALA A 52 -3.95 -9.92 -15.25
C ALA A 52 -3.72 -10.97 -16.36
N PRO A 53 -4.25 -10.77 -17.58
CA PRO A 53 -3.99 -11.67 -18.68
C PRO A 53 -2.49 -11.82 -18.96
N GLN A 54 -2.06 -13.01 -19.37
CA GLN A 54 -0.65 -13.26 -19.70
C GLN A 54 -0.18 -12.30 -20.80
N GLY A 55 1.04 -11.78 -20.65
CA GLY A 55 1.61 -10.79 -21.58
C GLY A 55 1.05 -9.36 -21.46
N VAL A 56 0.01 -9.13 -20.64
CA VAL A 56 -0.58 -7.81 -20.43
C VAL A 56 -0.08 -7.19 -19.14
N THR A 57 0.39 -5.94 -19.22
CA THR A 57 0.74 -5.15 -18.03
C THR A 57 -0.36 -4.15 -17.71
N ILE A 58 -1.02 -4.34 -16.57
CA ILE A 58 -1.98 -3.38 -16.02
C ILE A 58 -1.21 -2.29 -15.27
N LYS A 59 -1.18 -1.08 -15.82
CA LYS A 59 -0.51 0.07 -15.20
C LYS A 59 -1.53 0.87 -14.39
N CYS A 60 -1.22 1.11 -13.13
CA CYS A 60 -2.08 1.84 -12.20
C CYS A 60 -1.32 2.95 -11.48
N ARG A 61 -2.07 3.89 -10.91
CA ARG A 61 -1.57 4.97 -10.06
C ARG A 61 -2.22 4.91 -8.69
N VAL A 62 -1.39 4.85 -7.65
CA VAL A 62 -1.82 5.00 -6.26
C VAL A 62 -1.69 6.47 -5.86
N THR A 63 -2.77 7.07 -5.35
CA THR A 63 -2.77 8.40 -4.74
C THR A 63 -3.07 8.27 -3.25
N ARG A 64 -2.47 9.15 -2.45
CA ARG A 64 -2.66 9.20 -0.99
C ARG A 64 -3.32 10.51 -0.64
N ASP A 65 -4.53 10.44 -0.10
CA ASP A 65 -5.25 11.59 0.42
C ASP A 65 -5.16 11.65 1.95
N LYS A 66 -4.70 12.79 2.45
CA LYS A 66 -4.56 13.09 3.88
C LYS A 66 -5.64 14.05 4.40
N LYS A 67 -6.55 14.52 3.53
CA LYS A 67 -7.55 15.57 3.82
C LYS A 67 -8.68 15.12 4.76
N GLY A 68 -8.72 13.87 5.17
CA GLY A 68 -9.73 13.37 6.11
C GLY A 68 -9.71 14.07 7.47
N MET A 69 -10.82 13.99 8.20
CA MET A 69 -11.05 14.62 9.51
C MET A 69 -9.99 14.27 10.59
N ASP A 70 -9.17 13.25 10.37
CA ASP A 70 -8.16 12.75 11.31
C ASP A 70 -6.82 13.47 11.24
N ARG A 71 -6.77 14.69 10.67
CA ARG A 71 -5.53 15.49 10.53
C ARG A 71 -4.36 14.68 9.92
N GLY A 72 -4.67 13.79 8.98
CA GLY A 72 -3.69 12.94 8.28
C GLY A 72 -3.32 11.61 8.95
N LEU A 73 -3.89 11.25 10.11
CA LEU A 73 -3.51 10.02 10.87
C LEU A 73 -4.04 8.71 10.27
N TYR A 74 -4.99 8.75 9.34
CA TYR A 74 -5.53 7.56 8.66
C TYR A 74 -5.84 7.92 7.21
N PRO A 75 -4.80 8.15 6.38
CA PRO A 75 -5.00 8.59 5.01
C PRO A 75 -5.79 7.54 4.23
N THR A 76 -6.59 8.03 3.28
CA THR A 76 -7.23 7.18 2.28
C THR A 76 -6.27 7.05 1.09
N TYR A 77 -6.16 5.84 0.57
CA TYR A 77 -5.44 5.54 -0.65
C TYR A 77 -6.45 5.24 -1.74
N TYR A 78 -6.20 5.73 -2.95
CA TYR A 78 -7.00 5.41 -4.11
C TYR A 78 -6.11 4.83 -5.21
N LEU A 79 -6.59 3.79 -5.88
CA LEU A 79 -5.98 3.15 -7.03
C LEU A 79 -6.81 3.48 -8.27
N HIS A 80 -6.15 3.97 -9.31
CA HIS A 80 -6.76 4.24 -10.61
C HIS A 80 -5.93 3.58 -11.72
N LEU A 81 -6.56 3.26 -12.85
CA LEU A 81 -5.81 2.95 -14.08
C LEU A 81 -4.97 4.15 -14.49
N ASP A 82 -3.75 3.89 -14.95
CA ASP A 82 -2.82 4.91 -15.42
C ASP A 82 -2.98 5.09 -16.93
N ASN A 83 -4.13 5.64 -17.30
CA ASN A 83 -4.55 6.03 -18.65
C ASN A 83 -5.21 7.42 -18.60
N ASP A 84 -5.58 7.98 -19.76
CA ASP A 84 -6.14 9.33 -19.85
C ASP A 84 -7.46 9.48 -19.07
N LYS A 85 -8.27 8.40 -19.02
CA LYS A 85 -9.55 8.34 -18.31
C LYS A 85 -9.39 8.28 -16.78
N LYS A 86 -8.23 7.83 -16.27
CA LYS A 86 -7.94 7.62 -14.84
C LYS A 86 -9.06 6.87 -14.12
N VAL A 87 -9.51 5.76 -14.70
CA VAL A 87 -10.63 4.96 -14.17
C VAL A 87 -10.32 4.53 -12.74
N PHE A 88 -11.24 4.82 -11.80
CA PHE A 88 -11.11 4.39 -10.41
C PHE A 88 -11.23 2.87 -10.28
N LEU A 89 -10.41 2.28 -9.41
CA LEU A 89 -10.38 0.84 -9.17
C LEU A 89 -10.69 0.47 -7.72
N LEU A 90 -9.89 0.98 -6.78
CA LEU A 90 -9.97 0.60 -5.37
C LEU A 90 -9.70 1.79 -4.47
N ALA A 91 -10.39 1.83 -3.34
CA ALA A 91 -10.06 2.70 -2.21
C ALA A 91 -9.63 1.86 -1.01
N GLY A 92 -8.70 2.37 -0.22
CA GLY A 92 -8.19 1.67 0.94
C GLY A 92 -7.87 2.61 2.10
N ARG A 93 -8.26 2.23 3.32
CA ARG A 93 -7.99 3.04 4.52
C ARG A 93 -7.73 2.18 5.74
N LYS A 94 -6.73 2.60 6.54
CA LYS A 94 -6.44 1.98 7.82
C LYS A 94 -7.59 2.26 8.79
N ARG A 95 -8.11 1.22 9.43
CA ARG A 95 -9.13 1.32 10.46
C ARG A 95 -8.56 1.92 11.73
N LYS A 96 -9.38 2.76 12.36
CA LYS A 96 -9.19 3.19 13.75
C LYS A 96 -9.42 2.02 14.70
N LYS A 97 -8.95 2.16 15.95
CA LYS A 97 -9.24 1.23 17.06
C LYS A 97 -8.88 -0.25 16.78
N SER A 98 -7.84 -0.49 15.99
CA SER A 98 -7.31 -1.84 15.73
C SER A 98 -5.96 -2.01 16.44
N LYS A 99 -5.77 -3.13 17.16
CA LYS A 99 -4.51 -3.44 17.85
C LYS A 99 -3.35 -3.66 16.87
N THR A 100 -3.66 -4.08 15.64
CA THR A 100 -2.69 -4.28 14.56
C THR A 100 -3.05 -3.38 13.37
N SER A 101 -2.18 -3.32 12.36
CA SER A 101 -2.51 -2.61 11.13
C SER A 101 -3.61 -3.37 10.39
N ASN A 102 -4.75 -2.72 10.18
CA ASN A 102 -5.93 -3.31 9.57
C ASN A 102 -6.50 -2.31 8.57
N TYR A 103 -6.50 -2.64 7.28
CA TYR A 103 -7.02 -1.77 6.23
C TYR A 103 -8.25 -2.43 5.61
N LEU A 104 -9.28 -1.63 5.39
CA LEU A 104 -10.41 -2.00 4.54
C LEU A 104 -10.08 -1.58 3.11
N ILE A 105 -10.51 -2.40 2.16
CA ILE A 105 -10.37 -2.20 0.72
C ILE A 105 -11.78 -2.28 0.13
N SER A 106 -12.15 -1.29 -0.68
CA SER A 106 -13.48 -1.09 -1.23
C SER A 106 -13.42 -0.74 -2.71
N ILE A 107 -14.44 -1.12 -3.46
CA ILE A 107 -14.70 -0.65 -4.83
C ILE A 107 -15.58 0.62 -4.85
N ASP A 108 -15.83 1.23 -3.69
CA ASP A 108 -16.49 2.51 -3.56
C ASP A 108 -15.53 3.52 -2.91
N PRO A 109 -15.24 4.67 -3.56
CA PRO A 109 -14.34 5.67 -3.01
C PRO A 109 -14.92 6.42 -1.80
N THR A 110 -16.24 6.36 -1.61
CA THR A 110 -16.99 7.08 -0.57
C THR A 110 -17.31 6.20 0.63
N ASP A 111 -17.46 4.89 0.43
CA ASP A 111 -17.70 3.92 1.51
C ASP A 111 -16.48 3.03 1.81
N LEU A 112 -15.88 3.29 2.97
CA LEU A 112 -14.78 2.52 3.55
C LEU A 112 -15.17 1.92 4.91
N SER A 113 -16.43 1.48 5.01
CA SER A 113 -16.96 0.80 6.19
C SER A 113 -16.83 -0.72 6.08
N ARG A 114 -17.01 -1.43 7.21
CA ARG A 114 -16.91 -2.90 7.24
C ARG A 114 -18.19 -3.58 6.74
N GLY A 115 -19.33 -2.91 6.89
CA GLY A 115 -20.65 -3.44 6.50
C GLY A 115 -21.16 -2.85 5.19
N GLY A 116 -20.34 -2.04 4.52
CA GLY A 116 -20.64 -1.54 3.20
C GLY A 116 -20.70 -2.66 2.18
N GLU A 117 -21.65 -2.57 1.25
CA GLU A 117 -21.85 -3.56 0.20
C GLU A 117 -20.64 -3.63 -0.75
N ASN A 118 -19.90 -2.52 -0.88
CA ASN A 118 -18.74 -2.39 -1.76
C ASN A 118 -17.40 -2.82 -1.11
N PHE A 119 -17.44 -3.38 0.11
CA PHE A 119 -16.26 -3.95 0.77
C PHE A 119 -15.81 -5.23 0.05
N ILE A 120 -14.60 -5.21 -0.52
CA ILE A 120 -14.08 -6.33 -1.34
C ILE A 120 -12.88 -7.04 -0.72
N GLY A 121 -12.22 -6.44 0.28
CA GLY A 121 -11.05 -7.08 0.89
C GLY A 121 -10.43 -6.37 2.08
N LYS A 122 -9.52 -7.07 2.75
CA LYS A 122 -8.90 -6.60 4.00
C LYS A 122 -7.43 -6.98 4.09
N LEU A 123 -6.57 -5.99 4.36
CA LEU A 123 -5.17 -6.23 4.74
C LEU A 123 -5.06 -6.22 6.26
N ARG A 124 -4.46 -7.25 6.86
CA ARG A 124 -4.23 -7.33 8.31
C ARG A 124 -2.78 -7.70 8.60
N SER A 125 -2.15 -6.97 9.52
CA SER A 125 -0.81 -7.31 10.01
C SER A 125 -0.85 -8.19 11.26
N ASN A 126 0.25 -8.88 11.51
CA ASN A 126 0.61 -9.37 12.84
C ASN A 126 0.91 -8.20 13.80
N LEU A 127 1.11 -8.53 15.08
CA LEU A 127 1.33 -7.54 16.14
C LEU A 127 2.59 -6.67 15.89
N MET A 128 3.65 -7.28 15.37
CA MET A 128 4.93 -6.58 15.08
C MET A 128 4.90 -5.76 13.78
N GLY A 129 3.89 -5.93 12.93
CA GLY A 129 3.82 -5.26 11.62
C GLY A 129 4.84 -5.75 10.60
N THR A 130 5.25 -7.01 10.69
CA THR A 130 6.25 -7.66 9.82
C THR A 130 5.63 -8.69 8.88
N LYS A 131 4.46 -9.22 9.23
CA LYS A 131 3.70 -10.17 8.40
C LYS A 131 2.33 -9.58 8.15
N PHE A 132 1.86 -9.67 6.92
CA PHE A 132 0.57 -9.16 6.49
C PHE A 132 -0.15 -10.21 5.68
N THR A 133 -1.47 -10.32 5.85
CA THR A 133 -2.34 -11.19 5.06
C THR A 133 -3.44 -10.34 4.44
N VAL A 134 -3.73 -10.59 3.16
CA VAL A 134 -4.86 -10.01 2.44
C VAL A 134 -5.96 -11.05 2.37
N PHE A 135 -7.17 -10.66 2.77
CA PHE A 135 -8.38 -11.46 2.69
C PHE A 135 -9.37 -10.85 1.70
N ASP A 136 -10.25 -11.68 1.14
CA ASP A 136 -11.45 -11.22 0.45
C ASP A 136 -12.51 -10.68 1.44
N ASN A 137 -13.75 -10.53 0.96
CA ASN A 137 -14.87 -10.02 1.73
C ASN A 137 -15.60 -11.07 2.59
N GLY A 138 -15.15 -12.33 2.59
CA GLY A 138 -15.79 -13.38 3.38
C GLY A 138 -15.67 -13.21 4.90
N MET A 139 -16.33 -14.11 5.61
CA MET A 139 -16.40 -14.14 7.08
C MET A 139 -15.13 -14.73 7.70
N ASN A 140 -14.79 -14.26 8.90
CA ASN A 140 -13.74 -14.91 9.71
C ASN A 140 -14.18 -16.34 10.04
N PRO A 141 -13.29 -17.37 9.98
CA PRO A 141 -13.60 -18.74 10.38
C PRO A 141 -14.45 -18.86 11.66
N ASP A 142 -14.06 -18.14 12.72
CA ASP A 142 -14.78 -18.12 14.02
C ASP A 142 -16.22 -17.58 13.97
N ARG A 143 -16.64 -17.01 12.83
CA ARG A 143 -17.94 -16.39 12.61
C ARG A 143 -18.59 -16.86 11.30
N ALA A 144 -18.00 -17.85 10.63
CA ALA A 144 -18.54 -18.40 9.40
C ALA A 144 -19.77 -19.25 9.71
N ASN A 145 -20.57 -19.52 8.67
CA ASN A 145 -21.68 -20.46 8.76
C ASN A 145 -21.15 -21.88 9.07
N ALA A 146 -22.00 -22.74 9.61
CA ALA A 146 -21.63 -24.11 9.96
C ALA A 146 -21.14 -24.94 8.75
N ASP A 147 -21.62 -24.62 7.55
CA ASP A 147 -21.24 -25.23 6.27
C ASP A 147 -19.99 -24.60 5.63
N TRP A 148 -19.41 -23.57 6.26
CA TRP A 148 -18.24 -22.82 5.78
C TRP A 148 -18.41 -22.15 4.42
N SER A 149 -19.64 -22.02 3.93
CA SER A 149 -19.93 -21.45 2.60
C SER A 149 -19.46 -20.00 2.43
N ASN A 150 -19.47 -19.23 3.53
CA ASN A 150 -19.11 -17.81 3.53
C ASN A 150 -17.75 -17.51 4.15
N VAL A 151 -16.90 -18.51 4.40
CA VAL A 151 -15.58 -18.26 4.97
C VAL A 151 -14.68 -17.50 3.99
N ARG A 152 -13.93 -16.53 4.52
CA ARG A 152 -12.99 -15.72 3.75
C ARG A 152 -11.86 -16.55 3.15
N GLN A 153 -11.36 -16.08 2.03
CA GLN A 153 -10.14 -16.58 1.41
C GLN A 153 -8.92 -15.74 1.80
N GLU A 154 -7.74 -16.36 1.75
CA GLU A 154 -6.46 -15.65 1.75
C GLU A 154 -6.00 -15.40 0.31
N LEU A 155 -5.90 -14.12 -0.06
CA LEU A 155 -5.54 -13.70 -1.41
C LEU A 155 -4.04 -13.47 -1.59
N SER A 156 -3.34 -13.10 -0.52
CA SER A 156 -1.88 -13.03 -0.48
C SER A 156 -1.36 -12.89 0.95
N ALA A 157 -0.08 -13.22 1.14
CA ALA A 157 0.66 -12.88 2.34
C ALA A 157 1.96 -12.15 1.97
N VAL A 158 2.35 -11.19 2.81
CA VAL A 158 3.58 -10.42 2.68
C VAL A 158 4.39 -10.53 3.97
N VAL A 159 5.64 -10.92 3.85
CA VAL A 159 6.58 -11.05 4.98
C VAL A 159 7.77 -10.14 4.74
N TYR A 160 8.04 -9.26 5.70
CA TYR A 160 9.24 -8.43 5.73
C TYR A 160 10.22 -8.96 6.76
N GLU A 161 11.46 -9.21 6.32
CA GLU A 161 12.55 -9.52 7.23
C GLU A 161 12.94 -8.27 8.03
N THR A 162 13.15 -8.44 9.33
CA THR A 162 13.59 -7.36 10.22
C THR A 162 15.10 -7.23 10.14
N ASN A 163 15.61 -6.04 9.85
CA ASN A 163 17.05 -5.78 9.93
C ASN A 163 17.46 -5.79 11.41
N VAL A 164 18.20 -6.81 11.83
CA VAL A 164 18.48 -7.08 13.26
C VAL A 164 19.61 -6.21 13.84
N LEU A 165 20.22 -5.32 13.05
CA LEU A 165 21.33 -4.46 13.47
C LEU A 165 21.15 -2.96 13.18
N GLY A 166 19.92 -2.46 13.13
CA GLY A 166 19.67 -1.00 13.07
C GLY A 166 20.01 -0.32 11.73
N PHE A 167 20.45 -1.07 10.72
CA PHE A 167 20.64 -0.56 9.37
C PHE A 167 19.29 -0.13 8.76
N LYS A 168 19.07 1.19 8.72
CA LYS A 168 17.98 1.81 7.97
C LYS A 168 18.24 1.58 6.47
N GLY A 169 17.54 0.63 5.88
CA GLY A 169 17.69 0.28 4.47
C GLY A 169 16.52 -0.55 3.95
N PRO A 170 16.50 -0.88 2.66
CA PRO A 170 15.51 -1.77 2.07
C PRO A 170 15.45 -3.09 2.85
N ARG A 171 14.23 -3.60 3.07
CA ARG A 171 14.01 -4.90 3.72
C ARG A 171 13.78 -5.95 2.66
N LYS A 172 14.24 -7.18 2.90
CA LYS A 172 13.82 -8.32 2.09
C LYS A 172 12.32 -8.54 2.27
N MET A 173 11.62 -8.67 1.15
CA MET A 173 10.16 -8.84 1.08
C MET A 173 9.88 -10.18 0.39
N THR A 174 9.09 -11.02 1.05
CA THR A 174 8.56 -12.25 0.47
C THR A 174 7.07 -12.08 0.26
N VAL A 175 6.57 -12.42 -0.93
CA VAL A 175 5.14 -12.41 -1.26
C VAL A 175 4.72 -13.83 -1.59
N ILE A 176 3.64 -14.27 -0.94
CA ILE A 176 3.01 -15.57 -1.17
C ILE A 176 1.63 -15.30 -1.74
N ILE A 177 1.28 -15.94 -2.84
CA ILE A 177 -0.05 -15.88 -3.46
C ILE A 177 -0.55 -17.31 -3.68
N PRO A 178 -1.87 -17.54 -3.72
CA PRO A 178 -2.39 -18.84 -4.11
C PRO A 178 -1.90 -19.26 -5.50
N GLY A 179 -1.74 -20.57 -5.69
CA GLY A 179 -1.41 -21.13 -7.00
C GLY A 179 -2.53 -20.93 -8.02
N MET A 180 -2.21 -21.15 -9.29
CA MET A 180 -3.16 -21.11 -10.40
C MET A 180 -3.45 -22.53 -10.89
N ASN A 181 -4.67 -22.80 -11.34
CA ASN A 181 -5.04 -24.05 -12.00
C ASN A 181 -4.67 -24.02 -13.51
N SER A 182 -5.01 -25.08 -14.25
CA SER A 182 -4.80 -25.19 -15.70
C SER A 182 -5.53 -24.12 -16.50
N ASP A 183 -6.61 -23.57 -15.96
CA ASP A 183 -7.46 -22.56 -16.61
C ASP A 183 -6.97 -21.13 -16.34
N ASN A 184 -5.80 -20.97 -15.69
CA ASN A 184 -5.26 -19.70 -15.22
C ASN A 184 -6.17 -18.98 -14.22
N GLU A 185 -6.96 -19.73 -13.46
CA GLU A 185 -7.75 -19.25 -12.34
C GLU A 185 -7.06 -19.54 -11.01
N ARG A 186 -7.30 -18.68 -10.04
CA ARG A 186 -6.71 -18.80 -8.70
C ARG A 186 -7.34 -19.99 -7.97
N VAL A 187 -6.52 -20.89 -7.41
CA VAL A 187 -6.99 -21.94 -6.51
C VAL A 187 -7.35 -21.33 -5.15
N PRO A 188 -8.61 -21.36 -4.70
CA PRO A 188 -9.03 -20.74 -3.44
C PRO A 188 -8.33 -21.34 -2.20
N ILE A 189 -7.83 -20.48 -1.31
CA ILE A 189 -7.29 -20.89 0.00
C ILE A 189 -8.20 -20.37 1.10
N ARG A 190 -8.90 -21.29 1.79
CA ARG A 190 -9.84 -21.01 2.89
C ARG A 190 -9.36 -21.70 4.17
N PRO A 191 -8.65 -20.99 5.06
CA PRO A 191 -8.18 -21.56 6.32
C PRO A 191 -9.35 -22.00 7.21
N ARG A 192 -9.22 -23.16 7.85
CA ARG A 192 -10.24 -23.74 8.75
C ARG A 192 -9.97 -23.52 10.26
N ASN A 193 -9.00 -22.65 10.56
CA ASN A 193 -8.26 -22.53 11.84
C ASN A 193 -7.26 -23.66 12.09
#